data_AF-A0A525J4F2-F1
#
_entry.id   AF-A0A525J4F2-F1
#
_cell.length_a   1.000
_cell.length_b   1.000
_cell.length_c   1.000
_cell.angle_alpha   90.00
_cell.angle_beta   90.00
_cell.angle_gamma   90.00
#
_symmetry.space_group_name_H-M   'P 1'
#
loop_
_entity.id
_entity.type
_entity.pdbx_description
1 polymer ?
#
loop_
_entity_poly.entity_id
_entity_poly.type
_entity_poly.pdbx_seq_one_letter_code
_entity_poly.pdbx_strand_id
1 'polypeptide(L)'
;MTGHPADTRDLVDTAEQLAASLNGWIAAGRAGALPNETMRHLMAALVKVYAAKFDEGQRPVLLDAESDVSATAVLVTASALMKASNLEIFELGMWQSWSGTR
;
A
#
# COMPACT_ATOMS: atom_id res chain seq x y z
N MET A 1 -12.24 9.95 26.47
CA MET A 1 -13.00 9.66 25.23
C MET A 1 -12.30 8.52 24.51
N THR A 2 -12.62 7.29 24.89
CA THR A 2 -12.12 6.08 24.23
C THR A 2 -13.00 5.86 23.00
N GLY A 3 -12.46 6.17 21.81
CA GLY A 3 -13.16 5.88 20.56
C GLY A 3 -13.49 4.40 20.50
N HIS A 4 -14.76 4.09 20.23
CA HIS A 4 -15.17 2.73 19.87
C HIS A 4 -14.33 2.29 18.68
N PRO A 5 -13.74 1.09 18.65
CA PRO A 5 -13.17 0.58 17.42
C PRO A 5 -14.29 0.65 16.37
N ALA A 6 -14.05 1.36 15.26
CA ALA A 6 -15.01 1.37 14.16
C ALA A 6 -15.39 -0.08 13.84
N ASP A 7 -16.68 -0.35 13.61
CA ASP A 7 -17.10 -1.67 13.14
C ASP A 7 -16.21 -2.01 11.93
N THR A 8 -15.73 -3.25 11.85
CA THR A 8 -14.90 -3.69 10.71
C THR A 8 -15.63 -3.40 9.39
N ARG A 9 -16.97 -3.45 9.39
CA ARG A 9 -17.80 -3.06 8.26
C ARG A 9 -17.67 -1.57 7.92
N ASP A 10 -17.81 -0.68 8.90
CA ASP A 10 -17.65 0.76 8.70
C ASP A 10 -16.26 1.11 8.14
N LEU A 11 -15.22 0.42 8.62
CA LEU A 11 -13.86 0.59 8.11
C LEU A 11 -13.72 0.13 6.65
N VAL A 12 -14.28 -1.03 6.31
CA VAL A 12 -14.27 -1.55 4.93
C VAL A 12 -15.00 -0.60 4.00
N ASP A 13 -16.22 -0.18 4.36
CA ASP A 13 -17.03 0.73 3.54
C ASP A 13 -16.30 2.07 3.32
N THR A 14 -15.67 2.61 4.37
CA THR A 14 -14.89 3.85 4.27
C THR A 14 -13.67 3.68 3.37
N ALA A 15 -12.96 2.56 3.48
CA ALA A 15 -11.79 2.27 2.66
C ALA A 15 -12.14 2.09 1.18
N GLU A 16 -13.22 1.37 0.88
CA GLU A 16 -13.72 1.17 -0.48
C GLU A 16 -14.19 2.48 -1.12
N GLN A 17 -14.91 3.32 -0.37
CA GLN A 17 -15.32 4.65 -0.83
C GLN A 17 -14.12 5.56 -1.11
N LEU A 18 -13.09 5.51 -0.26
CA LEU A 18 -11.86 6.25 -0.48
C LEU A 18 -11.13 5.77 -1.74
N ALA A 19 -10.99 4.45 -1.93
CA ALA A 19 -10.35 3.87 -3.11
C ALA A 19 -11.09 4.27 -4.40
N ALA A 20 -12.43 4.17 -4.41
CA ALA A 20 -13.26 4.60 -5.54
C ALA A 20 -13.09 6.10 -5.84
N SER A 21 -13.03 6.94 -4.80
CA SER A 21 -12.84 8.39 -4.96
C SER A 21 -11.46 8.72 -5.55
N LEU A 22 -10.40 8.06 -5.09
CA LEU A 22 -9.05 8.21 -5.62
C LEU A 22 -8.97 7.78 -7.08
N ASN A 23 -9.56 6.64 -7.44
CA ASN A 23 -9.61 6.16 -8.83
C ASN A 23 -10.37 7.15 -9.73
N GLY A 24 -11.48 7.71 -9.24
CA GLY A 24 -12.21 8.77 -9.96
C GLY A 24 -11.37 10.02 -10.20
N TRP A 25 -10.56 10.44 -9.22
CA TRP A 25 -9.65 11.59 -9.38
C TRP A 25 -8.51 11.30 -10.34
N ILE A 26 -7.94 10.09 -10.31
CA ILE A 26 -6.89 9.65 -11.24
C ILE A 26 -7.43 9.66 -12.66
N ALA A 27 -8.59 9.06 -12.91
CA ALA A 27 -9.24 9.05 -14.23
C ALA A 27 -9.56 10.46 -14.75
N ALA A 28 -9.84 11.40 -13.84
CA ALA A 28 -10.06 12.81 -14.17
C ALA A 28 -8.76 13.62 -14.35
N GLY A 29 -7.57 13.01 -14.27
CA GLY A 29 -6.27 13.69 -14.39
C GLY A 29 -5.92 14.57 -13.18
N ARG A 30 -6.57 14.35 -12.03
CA ARG A 30 -6.44 15.17 -10.81
C ARG A 30 -5.63 14.49 -9.71
N ALA A 31 -4.81 13.50 -10.04
CA ALA A 31 -3.99 12.77 -9.07
C ALA A 31 -3.13 13.71 -8.18
N GLY A 32 -2.63 14.81 -8.74
CA GLY A 32 -1.84 15.82 -8.01
C GLY A 32 -2.63 16.64 -6.97
N ALA A 33 -3.95 16.49 -6.89
CA ALA A 33 -4.76 17.16 -5.86
C ALA A 33 -4.66 16.48 -4.48
N LEU A 34 -4.20 15.22 -4.42
CA LEU A 34 -3.98 14.53 -3.16
C LEU A 34 -2.72 15.09 -2.47
N PRO A 35 -2.82 15.67 -1.25
CA PRO A 35 -1.64 16.15 -0.54
C PRO A 35 -0.65 15.01 -0.26
N ASN A 36 0.64 15.26 -0.49
CA ASN A 36 1.72 14.29 -0.24
C ASN A 36 1.69 13.73 1.19
N GLU A 37 1.30 14.55 2.17
CA GLU A 37 1.14 14.15 3.57
C GLU A 37 0.10 13.05 3.75
N THR A 38 -1.08 13.26 3.16
CA THR A 38 -2.19 12.29 3.18
C THR A 38 -1.77 11.00 2.50
N MET A 39 -1.13 11.09 1.33
CA MET A 39 -0.59 9.91 0.63
C MET A 39 0.39 9.13 1.50
N ARG A 40 1.29 9.81 2.21
CA ARG A 40 2.26 9.17 3.11
C ARG A 40 1.59 8.43 4.26
N HIS A 41 0.56 9.03 4.88
CA HIS A 41 -0.19 8.38 5.95
C HIS A 41 -0.92 7.12 5.48
N LEU A 42 -1.56 7.18 4.30
CA LEU A 42 -2.24 6.03 3.70
C LEU A 42 -1.25 4.90 3.38
N MET A 43 -0.14 5.23 2.73
CA MET A 43 0.90 4.24 2.41
C MET A 43 1.49 3.60 3.66
N ALA A 44 1.79 4.39 4.71
CA ALA A 44 2.31 3.86 5.96
C ALA A 44 1.33 2.88 6.64
N ALA A 45 0.03 3.18 6.60
CA ALA A 45 -0.99 2.29 7.14
C ALA A 45 -1.07 0.97 6.34
N LEU A 46 -1.12 1.04 5.01
CA LEU A 46 -1.20 -0.13 4.14
C LEU A 46 0.03 -1.05 4.27
N VAL A 47 1.24 -0.48 4.31
CA VAL A 47 2.48 -1.24 4.54
C VAL A 47 2.45 -1.98 5.87
N LYS A 48 1.99 -1.33 6.96
CA LYS A 48 1.88 -1.95 8.29
C LYS A 48 0.85 -3.09 8.30
N VAL A 49 -0.31 -2.89 7.67
CA VAL A 49 -1.34 -3.93 7.57
C VAL A 49 -0.83 -5.13 6.78
N TYR A 50 -0.15 -4.90 5.65
CA TYR A 50 0.42 -5.99 4.86
C TYR A 50 1.52 -6.75 5.62
N ALA A 51 2.42 -6.04 6.31
CA ALA A 51 3.46 -6.65 7.13
C ALA A 51 2.85 -7.52 8.25
N ALA A 52 1.82 -7.03 8.97
CA ALA A 52 1.13 -7.81 9.99
C ALA A 52 0.52 -9.11 9.42
N LYS A 53 -0.14 -9.02 8.24
CA LYS A 53 -0.66 -10.20 7.53
C LYS A 53 0.46 -11.17 7.12
N PHE A 54 1.59 -10.65 6.67
CA PHE A 54 2.76 -11.45 6.30
C PHE A 54 3.31 -12.24 7.51
N ASP A 55 3.41 -11.59 8.66
CA ASP A 55 3.85 -12.18 9.94
C ASP A 55 2.88 -13.26 10.43
N GLU A 56 1.58 -13.11 10.14
CA GLU A 56 0.54 -14.13 10.36
C GLU A 56 0.60 -15.30 9.35
N GLY A 57 1.57 -15.32 8.45
CA GLY A 57 1.73 -16.36 7.42
C GLY A 57 0.81 -16.18 6.21
N GLN A 58 0.05 -15.09 6.13
CA GLN A 58 -0.76 -14.79 4.95
C GLN A 58 0.13 -14.24 3.82
N ARG A 59 -0.28 -14.48 2.57
CA ARG A 59 0.35 -13.93 1.36
C ARG A 59 -0.72 -13.33 0.45
N PRO A 60 -1.40 -12.25 0.89
CA PRO A 60 -2.48 -11.66 0.10
C PRO A 60 -1.92 -11.06 -1.19
N VAL A 61 -2.63 -11.25 -2.30
CA VAL A 61 -2.31 -10.61 -3.57
C VAL A 61 -2.62 -9.12 -3.44
N LEU A 62 -1.62 -8.26 -3.64
CA LEU A 62 -1.77 -6.80 -3.55
C LEU A 62 -2.27 -6.16 -4.84
N LEU A 63 -1.89 -6.71 -5.98
CA LEU A 63 -2.24 -6.25 -7.32
C LEU A 63 -2.57 -7.48 -8.16
N ASP A 64 -3.75 -7.50 -8.74
CA ASP A 64 -4.21 -8.52 -9.67
C ASP A 64 -4.29 -7.97 -11.11
N ALA A 65 -4.77 -8.80 -12.04
CA ALA A 65 -4.90 -8.42 -13.44
C ALA A 65 -5.88 -7.24 -13.67
N GLU A 66 -6.80 -7.00 -12.73
CA GLU A 66 -7.84 -5.96 -12.83
C GLU A 66 -7.40 -4.63 -12.21
N SER A 67 -6.23 -4.58 -11.56
CA SER A 67 -5.78 -3.42 -10.80
C SER A 67 -5.35 -2.21 -11.65
N ASP A 68 -5.22 -2.35 -12.98
CA ASP A 68 -4.76 -1.31 -13.93
C ASP A 68 -3.47 -0.57 -13.51
N VAL A 69 -2.57 -1.25 -12.79
CA VAL A 69 -1.28 -0.70 -12.36
C VAL A 69 -0.17 -1.20 -13.29
N SER A 70 0.47 -0.27 -14.02
CA SER A 70 1.61 -0.60 -14.88
C SER A 70 2.83 -1.10 -14.08
N ALA A 71 3.62 -1.99 -14.67
CA ALA A 71 4.87 -2.47 -14.07
C ALA A 71 5.83 -1.31 -13.70
N THR A 72 5.87 -0.25 -14.51
CA THR A 72 6.67 0.95 -14.21
C THR A 72 6.17 1.66 -12.95
N ALA A 73 4.85 1.80 -12.76
CA ALA A 73 4.29 2.40 -11.56
C ALA A 73 4.62 1.59 -10.30
N VAL A 74 4.61 0.25 -10.41
CA VAL A 74 5.05 -0.64 -9.33
C VAL A 74 6.53 -0.38 -8.99
N LEU A 75 7.42 -0.36 -9.99
CA LEU A 75 8.84 -0.14 -9.77
C LEU A 75 9.15 1.24 -9.16
N VAL A 76 8.47 2.29 -9.62
CA VAL A 76 8.61 3.65 -9.08
C VAL A 76 8.19 3.69 -7.61
N THR A 77 7.02 3.12 -7.29
CA THR A 77 6.50 3.08 -5.92
C THR A 77 7.38 2.26 -5.00
N ALA A 78 7.79 1.05 -5.42
CA ALA A 78 8.68 0.19 -4.65
C ALA A 78 10.03 0.88 -4.38
N SER A 79 10.63 1.50 -5.40
CA SER A 79 11.89 2.25 -5.25
C SER A 79 11.76 3.41 -4.27
N ALA A 80 10.62 4.12 -4.29
CA ALA A 80 10.36 5.20 -3.34
C ALA A 80 10.24 4.69 -1.89
N LEU A 81 9.58 3.56 -1.66
CA LEU A 81 9.45 2.94 -0.34
C LEU A 81 10.81 2.44 0.20
N MET A 82 11.61 1.82 -0.66
CA MET A 82 12.96 1.37 -0.30
C MET A 82 13.84 2.56 0.11
N LYS A 83 13.87 3.61 -0.73
CA LYS A 83 14.60 4.85 -0.42
C LYS A 83 14.12 5.50 0.88
N ALA A 84 12.81 5.58 1.11
CA ALA A 84 12.24 6.15 2.33
C ALA A 84 12.60 5.34 3.59
N SER A 85 12.92 4.06 3.43
CA SER A 85 13.32 3.15 4.51
C SER A 85 14.85 3.00 4.62
N ASN A 86 15.61 3.77 3.83
CA ASN A 86 17.06 3.65 3.72
C ASN A 86 17.51 2.21 3.40
N LEU A 87 16.83 1.57 2.44
CA LEU A 87 17.11 0.23 1.94
C LEU A 87 17.60 0.28 0.50
N GLU A 88 18.60 -0.51 0.19
CA GLU A 88 19.11 -0.73 -1.17
C GLU A 88 18.57 -2.02 -1.79
N ILE A 89 18.57 -2.11 -3.13
CA ILE A 89 17.97 -3.24 -3.86
C ILE A 89 18.60 -4.60 -3.50
N PHE A 90 19.89 -4.61 -3.19
CA PHE A 90 20.60 -5.81 -2.78
C PHE A 90 20.17 -6.30 -1.38
N GLU A 91 19.79 -5.39 -0.47
CA GLU A 91 19.30 -5.75 0.87
C GLU A 91 17.95 -6.47 0.78
N LEU A 92 17.08 -6.04 -0.13
CA LEU A 92 15.83 -6.74 -0.41
C LEU A 92 16.10 -8.18 -0.89
N GLY A 93 17.02 -8.35 -1.84
CA GLY A 93 17.40 -9.68 -2.34
C GLY A 93 17.99 -10.58 -1.24
N MET A 94 18.79 -10.03 -0.33
CA MET A 94 19.31 -10.76 0.83
C MET A 94 18.18 -11.17 1.79
N TRP A 95 17.27 -10.26 2.13
CA TRP A 95 16.14 -10.55 3.01
C TRP A 95 15.21 -11.62 2.43
N GLN A 96 14.92 -11.57 1.12
CA GLN A 96 14.09 -12.59 0.47
C GLN A 96 14.74 -13.98 0.48
N SER A 97 16.06 -14.03 0.32
CA SER A 97 16.84 -15.27 0.41
C SER A 97 16.75 -15.88 1.80
N TRP A 98 16.87 -15.05 2.85
CA TRP A 98 16.86 -15.50 4.24
C TRP A 98 15.46 -15.88 4.74
N SER A 99 14.44 -15.10 4.36
CA SER A 99 13.05 -15.34 4.77
C SER A 99 12.34 -16.43 3.97
N GLY A 100 12.96 -16.97 2.91
CA GLY A 100 12.34 -17.97 2.04
C GLY A 100 11.14 -17.42 1.26
N THR A 101 11.13 -16.12 0.96
CA THR A 101 10.07 -15.43 0.19
C THR A 101 10.37 -15.27 -1.28
N ARG A 102 11.41 -15.95 -1.77
CA ARG A 102 11.68 -16.04 -3.21
C ARG A 102 10.67 -16.92 -3.94
#